data_AF-A0AAW5Z6Q5-F1
#
_entry.id   AF-A0AAW5Z6Q5-F1
#
_cell.length_a   1.000
_cell.length_b   1.000
_cell.length_c   1.000
_cell.angle_alpha   90.00
_cell.angle_beta   90.00
_cell.angle_gamma   90.00
#
_symmetry.space_group_name_H-M   'P 1'
#
loop_
_entity.id
_entity.type
_entity.pdbx_description
1 polymer ?
#
loop_
_entity_poly.entity_id
_entity_poly.type
_entity_poly.pdbx_seq_one_letter_code
_entity_poly.pdbx_strand_id
1 'polypeptide(L)'
;IGQEVKGFKIGDRVSGEGHITCGHCRNCRGGRTHLCRNTIGVGVNRPGCFAEYLVIPAFNAFKIPDNISDDLASIFDPFGNAVHTALS
;
A
#
# COMPACT_ATOMS: atom_id res chain seq x y z
N ILE A 1 -9.15 0.96 13.15
CA ILE A 1 -9.72 0.50 11.85
C ILE A 1 -10.97 1.33 11.58
N GLY A 2 -11.13 1.89 10.37
CA GLY A 2 -12.31 2.68 10.01
C GLY A 2 -13.56 1.80 9.85
N GLN A 3 -14.76 2.36 10.07
CA GLN A 3 -16.02 1.61 10.10
C GLN A 3 -16.37 0.88 8.79
N GLU A 4 -15.91 1.41 7.66
CA GLU A 4 -16.15 0.83 6.33
C GLU A 4 -15.05 -0.15 5.88
N VAL A 5 -13.98 -0.31 6.66
CA VAL A 5 -12.89 -1.22 6.31
C VAL A 5 -13.37 -2.67 6.41
N LYS A 6 -13.17 -3.43 5.32
CA LYS A 6 -13.43 -4.87 5.25
C LYS A 6 -12.12 -5.62 5.03
N GLY A 7 -12.12 -6.91 5.37
CA GLY A 7 -11.00 -7.80 5.09
C GLY A 7 -9.81 -7.70 6.05
N PHE A 8 -9.77 -6.74 6.98
CA PHE A 8 -8.72 -6.59 8.00
C PHE A 8 -9.28 -6.73 9.42
N LYS A 9 -8.44 -7.23 10.34
CA LYS A 9 -8.69 -7.25 11.78
C LYS A 9 -7.54 -6.59 12.54
N ILE A 10 -7.82 -6.10 13.75
CA ILE A 10 -6.77 -5.59 14.64
C ILE A 10 -5.78 -6.74 14.92
N GLY A 11 -4.48 -6.44 14.82
CA GLY A 11 -3.40 -7.41 14.96
C GLY A 11 -2.91 -8.02 13.64
N ASP A 12 -3.59 -7.81 12.50
CA ASP A 12 -3.03 -8.19 11.21
C ASP A 12 -1.73 -7.40 10.95
N ARG A 13 -0.64 -8.11 10.65
CA ARG A 13 0.61 -7.51 10.13
C ARG A 13 0.38 -7.09 8.68
N VAL A 14 0.80 -5.87 8.35
CA VAL A 14 0.62 -5.30 7.01
C VAL A 14 1.87 -4.58 6.54
N SER A 15 2.16 -4.69 5.24
CA SER A 15 2.96 -3.70 4.50
C SER A 15 2.00 -2.80 3.71
N GLY A 16 2.51 -1.77 3.04
CA GLY A 16 1.68 -0.80 2.34
C GLY A 16 2.28 -0.28 1.06
N GLU A 17 1.41 -0.07 0.06
CA GLU A 17 1.75 0.62 -1.19
C GLU A 17 1.84 2.14 -0.94
N GLY A 18 2.97 2.74 -1.31
CA GLY A 18 3.25 4.17 -1.05
C GLY A 18 2.34 5.16 -1.81
N HIS A 19 1.70 4.70 -2.89
CA HIS A 19 0.87 5.51 -3.77
C HIS A 19 -0.63 5.35 -3.46
N ILE A 20 -1.22 6.35 -2.77
CA ILE A 20 -2.67 6.39 -2.59
C ILE A 20 -3.30 6.89 -3.89
N THR A 21 -4.21 6.10 -4.45
CA THR A 21 -4.88 6.43 -5.73
C THR A 21 -6.36 6.70 -5.54
N CYS A 22 -6.98 7.44 -6.47
CA CYS A 22 -8.37 7.89 -6.29
C CYS A 22 -9.43 6.77 -6.41
N GLY A 23 -9.10 5.58 -6.92
CA GLY A 23 -10.03 4.46 -7.08
C GLY A 23 -11.13 4.63 -8.14
N HIS A 24 -11.37 5.84 -8.66
CA HIS A 24 -12.52 6.12 -9.54
C HIS A 24 -12.17 6.59 -10.97
N CYS A 25 -10.91 6.95 -11.26
CA CYS A 25 -10.52 7.38 -12.61
C CYS A 25 -10.43 6.18 -13.59
N ARG A 26 -10.34 6.47 -14.90
CA ARG A 26 -10.21 5.43 -15.96
C ARG A 26 -9.09 4.43 -15.67
N ASN A 27 -7.93 4.91 -15.26
CA ASN A 27 -6.78 4.06 -14.97
C ASN A 27 -7.01 3.20 -13.72
N CYS A 28 -7.53 3.78 -12.63
CA CYS A 28 -7.86 3.04 -11.41
C CYS A 28 -8.92 1.94 -11.67
N ARG A 29 -10.02 2.27 -12.36
CA ARG A 29 -11.07 1.29 -12.69
C ARG A 29 -10.58 0.20 -13.65
N GLY A 30 -9.58 0.50 -14.47
CA GLY A 30 -8.92 -0.45 -15.36
C GLY A 30 -7.76 -1.22 -14.71
N GLY A 31 -7.56 -1.12 -13.39
CA GLY A 31 -6.49 -1.82 -12.66
C GLY A 31 -5.09 -1.22 -12.85
N ARG A 32 -4.95 -0.12 -13.61
CA ARG A 32 -3.68 0.57 -13.88
C ARG A 32 -3.46 1.69 -12.87
N THR A 33 -3.52 1.35 -11.58
CA THR A 33 -3.46 2.32 -10.47
C THR A 33 -2.16 3.13 -10.47
N HIS A 34 -1.04 2.54 -10.90
CA HIS A 34 0.24 3.24 -11.08
C HIS A 34 0.19 4.41 -12.09
N LEU A 35 -0.85 4.47 -12.94
CA LEU A 35 -1.10 5.59 -13.87
C LEU A 35 -2.18 6.56 -13.36
N CYS A 36 -2.54 6.51 -12.08
CA CYS A 36 -3.51 7.44 -11.52
C CYS A 36 -2.97 8.88 -11.58
N ARG A 37 -3.80 9.82 -12.06
CA ARG A 37 -3.42 11.24 -12.15
C ARG A 37 -3.56 12.00 -10.82
N ASN A 38 -4.19 11.36 -9.84
CA ASN A 38 -4.52 11.94 -8.54
C ASN A 38 -3.79 11.18 -7.42
N THR A 39 -2.57 10.70 -7.69
CA THR A 39 -1.79 9.95 -6.73
C THR A 39 -1.27 10.86 -5.62
N ILE A 40 -1.37 10.41 -4.37
CA ILE A 40 -0.83 11.09 -3.20
C ILE A 40 0.22 10.16 -2.57
N GLY A 41 1.48 10.58 -2.56
CA GLY A 41 2.59 9.82 -1.99
C GLY A 41 2.63 9.90 -0.46
N VAL A 42 2.61 8.74 0.20
CA VAL A 42 2.85 8.61 1.64
C VAL A 42 4.31 8.98 1.94
N GLY A 43 4.53 9.92 2.86
CA GLY A 43 5.88 10.44 3.17
C GLY A 43 6.41 11.48 2.18
N VAL A 44 5.62 11.87 1.17
CA VAL A 44 5.97 12.90 0.20
C VAL A 44 4.94 14.03 0.20
N ASN A 45 3.69 13.72 -0.11
CA ASN A 45 2.59 14.69 -0.18
C ASN A 45 1.75 14.74 1.11
N ARG A 46 1.94 13.76 1.99
CA ARG A 46 1.25 13.59 3.28
C ARG A 46 2.19 12.92 4.29
N PRO A 47 1.88 12.91 5.60
CA PRO A 47 2.71 12.24 6.61
C PRO A 47 3.06 10.79 6.24
N GLY A 48 4.32 10.41 6.50
CA GLY A 48 4.92 9.12 6.13
C GLY A 48 5.03 8.13 7.29
N CYS A 49 5.81 7.07 7.06
CA CYS A 49 5.97 5.93 7.97
C CYS A 49 7.13 6.05 8.98
N PHE A 50 7.96 7.10 8.92
CA PHE A 50 8.95 7.39 9.96
C PHE A 50 8.30 8.06 11.18
N ALA A 51 7.36 7.34 11.78
CA ALA A 51 6.57 7.69 12.95
C ALA A 51 6.08 6.41 13.63
N GLU A 52 5.65 6.48 14.89
CA GLU A 52 5.10 5.33 15.61
C GLU A 52 3.79 4.82 15.00
N TYR A 53 3.04 5.69 14.31
CA TYR A 53 1.76 5.37 13.70
C TYR A 53 1.61 5.98 12.32
N LEU A 54 0.95 5.25 11.43
CA LEU A 54 0.59 5.68 10.09
C LEU A 54 -0.89 5.36 9.81
N VAL A 55 -1.60 6.31 9.21
CA VAL A 55 -2.98 6.11 8.73
C VAL A 55 -2.98 6.01 7.21
N ILE A 56 -3.30 4.86 6.65
CA ILE A 56 -3.48 4.68 5.19
C ILE A 56 -4.85 4.06 4.87
N PRO A 57 -5.36 4.25 3.63
CA PRO A 57 -6.54 3.54 3.20
C PRO A 57 -6.34 2.02 3.25
N ALA A 58 -7.37 1.27 3.63
CA ALA A 58 -7.28 -0.18 3.73
C ALA A 58 -6.91 -0.86 2.41
N PHE A 59 -7.28 -0.29 1.27
CA PHE A 59 -6.92 -0.81 -0.05
C PHE A 59 -5.43 -0.63 -0.41
N ASN A 60 -4.68 0.20 0.34
CA ASN A 60 -3.23 0.34 0.21
C ASN A 60 -2.47 -0.64 1.13
N ALA A 61 -3.15 -1.31 2.06
CA ALA A 61 -2.52 -2.25 2.99
C ALA A 61 -2.52 -3.67 2.40
N PHE A 62 -1.42 -4.39 2.60
CA PHE A 62 -1.27 -5.79 2.19
C PHE A 62 -0.92 -6.65 3.40
N LYS A 63 -1.72 -7.67 3.68
CA LYS A 63 -1.46 -8.58 4.80
C LYS A 63 -0.17 -9.37 4.58
N ILE A 64 0.58 -9.52 5.65
CA ILE A 64 1.84 -10.25 5.66
C ILE A 64 1.62 -11.61 6.30
N PRO A 65 1.92 -12.72 5.59
CA PRO A 65 1.94 -14.05 6.19
C PRO A 65 2.92 -14.15 7.36
N ASP A 66 2.58 -14.96 8.35
CA ASP A 66 3.35 -15.07 9.61
C ASP A 66 4.80 -15.53 9.41
N ASN A 67 5.08 -16.24 8.32
CA ASN A 67 6.42 -16.73 7.99
C ASN A 67 7.35 -15.70 7.32
N ILE A 68 6.87 -14.47 7.07
CA ILE A 68 7.67 -13.38 6.52
C ILE A 68 8.08 -12.45 7.66
N SER A 69 9.38 -12.17 7.80
CA SER A 69 9.90 -11.26 8.84
C SER A 69 9.50 -9.80 8.58
N ASP A 70 9.55 -8.96 9.62
CA ASP A 70 9.26 -7.53 9.49
C ASP A 70 10.29 -6.82 8.59
N ASP A 71 11.57 -7.21 8.66
CA ASP A 71 12.61 -6.67 7.77
C ASP A 71 12.28 -6.90 6.29
N LEU A 72 11.83 -8.10 5.93
CA LEU A 72 11.40 -8.40 4.56
C LEU A 72 10.12 -7.65 4.19
N ALA A 73 9.13 -7.63 5.09
CA ALA A 73 7.88 -6.92 4.86
C ALA A 73 8.09 -5.41 4.65
N SER A 74 9.09 -4.81 5.30
CA SER A 74 9.41 -3.38 5.21
C SER A 74 9.92 -2.95 3.83
N ILE A 75 10.43 -3.90 3.03
CA ILE A 75 10.96 -3.65 1.69
C ILE A 75 10.05 -4.18 0.57
N PHE A 76 8.78 -4.51 0.86
CA PHE A 76 7.86 -5.04 -0.15
C PHE A 76 7.58 -4.06 -1.29
N ASP A 77 7.54 -2.75 -1.02
CA ASP A 77 7.33 -1.73 -2.05
C ASP A 77 8.50 -1.69 -3.07
N PRO A 78 9.79 -1.54 -2.65
CA PRO A 78 10.90 -1.63 -3.59
C PRO A 78 11.08 -3.04 -4.18
N PHE A 79 10.73 -4.10 -3.45
CA PHE A 79 10.72 -5.46 -4.00
C PHE A 79 9.67 -5.60 -5.13
N GLY A 80 8.50 -5.00 -4.96
CA GLY A 80 7.46 -4.92 -5.98
C GLY A 80 7.94 -4.25 -7.27
N ASN A 81 8.76 -3.20 -7.17
CA ASN A 81 9.37 -2.55 -8.33
C ASN A 81 10.30 -3.51 -9.11
N ALA A 82 11.11 -4.30 -8.39
CA ALA A 82 11.97 -5.31 -9.00
C ALA A 82 11.15 -6.43 -9.68
N VAL A 83 10.11 -6.93 -9.01
CA VAL A 83 9.19 -7.94 -9.56
C VAL A 83 8.48 -7.43 -10.81
N HIS A 84 7.96 -6.19 -10.78
CA HIS A 84 7.31 -5.58 -11.94
C HIS A 84 8.26 -5.50 -13.13
N THR A 85 9.50 -5.05 -12.90
CA THR A 85 10.51 -4.94 -13.96
C THR A 85 10.91 -6.31 -14.51
N ALA A 86 11.05 -7.33 -13.65
CA ALA A 86 11.57 -8.63 -14.04
C ALA A 86 10.51 -9.54 -14.69
N LEU A 87 9.23 -9.38 -14.36
CA LEU A 87 8.16 -10.34 -14.69
C LEU A 87 6.92 -9.74 -15.39
N SER A 88 6.90 -8.44 -15.71
CA SER A 88 5.76 -7.78 -16.39
C SER A 88 6.02 -7.45 -17.87
#